data_AF-A0A3D4EYE0-F1
#
_entry.id   AF-A0A3D4EYE0-F1
#
_cell.length_a   1.000
_cell.length_b   1.000
_cell.length_c   1.000
_cell.angle_alpha   90.00
_cell.angle_beta   90.00
_cell.angle_gamma   90.00
#
_symmetry.space_group_name_H-M   'P 1'
#
loop_
_entity.id
_entity.type
_entity.pdbx_description
1 polymer ?
#
loop_
_entity_poly.entity_id
_entity_poly.type
_entity_poly.pdbx_seq_one_letter_code
_entity_poly.pdbx_strand_id
1 'polypeptide(L)'
;PASTQNRAHYISGQALEKLGKNAQALESYFRVINRDFSPEPTSSLEWKWYDKCGIEGALSLLEREKRWEAAIQLAEQIGRSGSPRAEDARKIAERIGLENFIYRGRQTPVEKTSPKK
;
A
#
# COMPACT_ATOMS: atom_id res chain seq x y z
N PRO A 1 -16.97 7.60 11.55
CA PRO A 1 -15.68 8.26 11.22
C PRO A 1 -14.90 7.42 10.20
N ALA A 2 -14.11 8.08 9.34
CA ALA A 2 -13.38 7.43 8.25
C ALA A 2 -12.45 6.29 8.72
N SER A 3 -11.83 6.45 9.90
CA SER A 3 -11.00 5.43 10.54
C SER A 3 -11.74 4.12 10.86
N THR A 4 -13.00 4.18 11.32
CA THR A 4 -13.82 2.98 11.59
C THR A 4 -14.15 2.24 10.31
N GLN A 5 -14.43 2.98 9.23
CA GLN A 5 -14.71 2.39 7.92
C GLN A 5 -13.46 1.71 7.34
N ASN A 6 -12.30 2.35 7.42
CA ASN A 6 -11.03 1.77 6.97
C ASN A 6 -10.70 0.49 7.76
N ARG A 7 -10.95 0.49 9.08
CA ARG A 7 -10.84 -0.71 9.91
C ARG A 7 -11.79 -1.82 9.47
N ALA A 8 -13.05 -1.48 9.17
CA ALA A 8 -14.04 -2.47 8.71
C ALA A 8 -13.59 -3.13 7.41
N HIS A 9 -13.14 -2.34 6.43
CA HIS A 9 -12.59 -2.86 5.18
C HIS A 9 -11.38 -3.76 5.37
N TYR A 10 -10.47 -3.42 6.29
CA TYR A 10 -9.34 -4.28 6.63
C TYR A 10 -9.79 -5.64 7.17
N ILE A 11 -10.70 -5.64 8.15
CA ILE A 11 -11.22 -6.88 8.76
C ILE A 11 -11.96 -7.72 7.71
N SER A 12 -12.76 -7.08 6.84
CA SER A 12 -13.46 -7.73 5.73
C SER A 12 -12.47 -8.37 4.76
N GLY A 13 -11.39 -7.67 4.39
CA GLY A 13 -10.33 -8.22 3.56
C GLY A 13 -9.71 -9.48 4.16
N GLN A 14 -9.35 -9.44 5.45
CA GLN A 14 -8.76 -10.59 6.14
C GLN A 14 -9.71 -11.79 6.20
N ALA A 15 -11.00 -11.55 6.41
CA ALA A 15 -12.01 -12.61 6.40
C ALA A 15 -12.15 -13.23 5.01
N LEU A 16 -12.14 -12.41 3.96
CA LEU A 16 -12.23 -12.87 2.56
C LEU A 16 -11.00 -13.67 2.15
N GLU A 17 -9.79 -13.29 2.58
CA GLU A 17 -8.56 -14.08 2.39
C GLU A 17 -8.67 -15.46 3.02
N LYS A 18 -9.19 -15.55 4.25
CA LYS A 18 -9.39 -16.83 4.95
C LYS A 18 -10.40 -17.73 4.24
N LEU A 19 -11.34 -17.14 3.51
CA LEU A 19 -12.32 -17.84 2.68
C LEU A 19 -11.79 -18.18 1.27
N GLY A 20 -10.53 -17.85 0.96
CA GLY A 20 -9.93 -18.05 -0.36
C GLY A 20 -10.44 -17.09 -1.44
N LYS A 21 -11.20 -16.05 -1.07
CA LYS A 21 -11.79 -15.07 -1.99
C LYS A 21 -10.84 -13.89 -2.22
N ASN A 22 -9.65 -14.19 -2.74
CA ASN A 22 -8.55 -13.23 -2.87
C ASN A 22 -8.93 -11.97 -3.66
N ALA A 23 -9.69 -12.11 -4.76
CA ALA A 23 -10.12 -10.96 -5.55
C ALA A 23 -11.01 -9.99 -4.74
N GLN A 24 -11.93 -10.52 -3.94
CA GLN A 24 -12.80 -9.71 -3.08
C GLN A 24 -12.03 -9.09 -1.90
N ALA A 25 -11.02 -9.79 -1.40
CA ALA A 25 -10.13 -9.26 -0.38
C ALA A 25 -9.34 -8.07 -0.90
N LEU A 26 -8.74 -8.19 -2.10
CA LEU A 26 -8.05 -7.08 -2.77
C LEU A 26 -8.99 -5.89 -2.94
N GLU A 27 -10.20 -6.09 -3.45
CA GLU A 27 -11.18 -5.00 -3.60
C GLU A 27 -11.43 -4.28 -2.27
N SER A 28 -11.59 -5.04 -1.18
CA SER A 28 -11.79 -4.47 0.17
C SER A 28 -10.61 -3.61 0.62
N TYR A 29 -9.38 -4.06 0.38
CA TYR A 29 -8.18 -3.29 0.69
C TYR A 29 -8.02 -2.06 -0.21
N PHE A 30 -8.28 -2.18 -1.51
CA PHE A 30 -8.19 -1.08 -2.47
C PHE A 30 -9.22 0.03 -2.22
N ARG A 31 -10.39 -0.29 -1.64
CA ARG A 31 -11.34 0.74 -1.19
C ARG A 31 -10.75 1.68 -0.15
N VAL A 32 -9.82 1.18 0.67
CA VAL A 32 -9.07 2.03 1.60
C VAL A 32 -7.96 2.75 0.85
N ILE A 33 -7.14 2.04 0.07
CA ILE A 33 -5.93 2.59 -0.57
C ILE A 33 -6.23 3.67 -1.62
N ASN A 34 -7.31 3.52 -2.39
CA ASN A 34 -7.72 4.47 -3.43
C ASN A 34 -8.51 5.66 -2.89
N ARG A 35 -8.70 5.74 -1.57
CA ARG A 35 -9.30 6.92 -0.94
C ARG A 35 -8.31 8.08 -1.01
N ASP A 36 -8.83 9.29 -1.15
CA ASP A 36 -8.00 10.48 -1.18
C ASP A 36 -7.40 10.74 0.21
N PHE A 37 -6.09 10.45 0.38
CA PHE A 37 -5.34 10.79 1.58
C PHE A 37 -4.51 12.03 1.31
N SER A 38 -4.95 13.16 1.84
CA SER A 38 -4.14 14.36 1.89
C SER A 38 -3.30 14.36 3.18
N PRO A 39 -2.00 14.74 3.12
CA PRO A 39 -1.11 14.70 4.28
C PRO A 39 -1.54 15.61 5.44
N GLU A 40 -2.34 16.66 5.17
CA GLU A 40 -2.70 17.68 6.16
C GLU A 40 -3.94 17.35 7.02
N PRO A 41 -5.05 16.79 6.50
CA PRO A 41 -6.19 16.38 7.33
C PRO A 41 -6.15 14.93 7.83
N THR A 42 -5.22 14.08 7.36
CA THR A 42 -5.28 12.64 7.66
C THR A 42 -4.78 12.33 9.06
N SER A 43 -5.65 11.77 9.90
CA SER A 43 -5.29 11.37 11.26
C SER A 43 -4.30 10.18 11.26
N SER A 44 -3.43 10.10 12.27
CA SER A 44 -2.49 8.97 12.44
C SER A 44 -3.18 7.60 12.44
N LEU A 45 -4.44 7.54 12.89
CA LEU A 45 -5.23 6.31 12.87
C LEU A 45 -5.65 5.90 11.45
N GLU A 46 -5.92 6.88 10.58
CA GLU A 46 -6.26 6.61 9.18
C GLU A 46 -5.03 6.13 8.41
N TRP A 47 -3.87 6.75 8.64
CA TRP A 47 -2.59 6.26 8.12
C TRP A 47 -2.29 4.83 8.57
N LYS A 48 -2.54 4.51 9.84
CA LYS A 48 -2.37 3.14 10.35
C LYS A 48 -3.19 2.11 9.56
N TRP A 49 -4.45 2.42 9.25
CA TRP A 49 -5.30 1.51 8.48
C TRP A 49 -4.96 1.49 6.99
N TYR A 50 -4.52 2.62 6.45
CA TYR A 50 -3.99 2.71 5.08
C TYR A 50 -2.78 1.80 4.90
N ASP A 51 -1.76 1.93 5.77
CA ASP A 51 -0.55 1.11 5.71
C ASP A 51 -0.88 -0.38 5.94
N LYS A 52 -1.83 -0.70 6.83
CA LYS A 52 -2.30 -2.07 7.04
C LYS A 52 -2.97 -2.65 5.80
N CYS A 53 -3.90 -1.93 5.18
CA CYS A 53 -4.57 -2.39 3.97
C CYS A 53 -3.60 -2.49 2.78
N GLY A 54 -2.69 -1.53 2.66
CA GLY A 54 -1.71 -1.45 1.59
C GLY A 54 -0.66 -2.55 1.70
N ILE A 55 0.14 -2.53 2.77
CA ILE A 55 1.33 -3.38 2.91
C ILE A 55 0.95 -4.78 3.45
N GLU A 56 0.25 -4.84 4.59
CA GLU A 56 -0.06 -6.12 5.25
C GLU A 56 -1.18 -6.89 4.52
N GLY A 57 -2.12 -6.20 3.87
CA GLY A 57 -3.23 -6.80 3.13
C GLY A 57 -2.93 -7.00 1.65
N ALA A 58 -3.12 -5.95 0.86
CA ALA A 58 -3.11 -6.02 -0.60
C ALA A 58 -1.74 -6.42 -1.17
N LEU A 59 -0.65 -5.81 -0.71
CA LEU A 59 0.70 -6.12 -1.19
C LEU A 59 1.09 -7.56 -0.87
N SER A 60 0.92 -7.97 0.40
CA SER A 60 1.20 -9.34 0.83
C SER A 60 0.37 -10.38 0.07
N LEU A 61 -0.88 -10.07 -0.25
CA LEU A 61 -1.74 -10.93 -1.06
C LEU A 61 -1.26 -11.02 -2.52
N LEU A 62 -0.87 -9.90 -3.13
CA LEU A 62 -0.31 -9.88 -4.49
C LEU A 62 1.00 -10.65 -4.58
N GLU A 63 1.88 -10.54 -3.58
CA GLU A 63 3.11 -11.35 -3.47
C GLU A 63 2.78 -12.85 -3.38
N ARG A 64 1.79 -13.25 -2.57
CA ARG A 64 1.34 -14.65 -2.45
C ARG A 64 0.76 -15.20 -3.75
N GLU A 65 0.03 -14.38 -4.50
CA GLU A 65 -0.50 -14.73 -5.83
C GLU A 65 0.56 -14.65 -6.95
N LYS A 66 1.83 -14.32 -6.61
CA LYS A 66 2.93 -14.12 -7.57
C LYS A 66 2.64 -13.03 -8.61
N ARG A 67 1.75 -12.09 -8.28
CA ARG A 67 1.43 -10.93 -9.12
C ARG A 67 2.44 -9.83 -8.87
N TRP A 68 3.69 -10.12 -9.20
CA TRP A 68 4.82 -9.27 -8.87
C TRP A 68 4.62 -7.86 -9.41
N GLU A 69 4.35 -7.69 -10.70
CA GLU A 69 4.15 -6.36 -11.32
C GLU A 69 3.07 -5.51 -10.63
N ALA A 70 2.00 -6.13 -10.15
CA ALA A 70 0.95 -5.44 -9.41
C ALA A 70 1.39 -5.07 -7.99
N ALA A 71 2.08 -5.99 -7.29
CA ALA A 71 2.66 -5.72 -5.96
C ALA A 71 3.66 -4.55 -6.04
N ILE A 72 4.49 -4.58 -7.07
CA ILE A 72 5.47 -3.58 -7.43
C ILE A 72 4.85 -2.19 -7.58
N GLN A 73 3.78 -2.07 -8.39
CA GLN A 73 3.07 -0.82 -8.63
C GLN A 73 2.39 -0.30 -7.36
N LEU A 74 1.77 -1.20 -6.59
CA LEU A 74 1.13 -0.85 -5.33
C LEU A 74 2.13 -0.30 -4.31
N ALA A 75 3.28 -0.96 -4.16
CA ALA A 75 4.34 -0.53 -3.26
C ALA A 75 4.88 0.86 -3.63
N GLU A 76 4.99 1.17 -4.93
CA GLU A 76 5.35 2.52 -5.37
C GLU A 76 4.28 3.56 -5.09
N GLN A 77 3.01 3.22 -5.29
CA GLN A 77 1.88 4.10 -4.97
C GLN A 77 1.91 4.48 -3.48
N ILE A 78 2.09 3.50 -2.59
CA ILE A 78 2.25 3.73 -1.15
C ILE A 78 3.52 4.53 -0.87
N GLY A 79 4.60 4.27 -1.61
CA GLY A 79 5.84 5.02 -1.53
C GLY A 79 5.72 6.49 -1.94
N ARG A 80 4.69 6.87 -2.71
CA ARG A 80 4.43 8.24 -3.16
C ARG A 80 3.39 8.96 -2.29
N SER A 81 2.60 8.23 -1.50
CA SER A 81 1.50 8.82 -0.71
C SER A 81 1.97 9.60 0.54
N GLY A 82 3.26 9.56 0.88
CA GLY A 82 3.78 10.26 2.06
C GLY A 82 3.39 9.62 3.40
N SER A 83 2.93 8.37 3.39
CA SER A 83 2.61 7.64 4.62
C SER A 83 3.86 7.43 5.48
N PRO A 84 3.71 7.19 6.81
CA PRO A 84 4.84 6.88 7.68
C PRO A 84 5.67 5.66 7.20
N ARG A 85 5.05 4.74 6.45
CA ARG A 85 5.71 3.56 5.88
C ARG A 85 5.99 3.69 4.39
N ALA A 86 5.93 4.90 3.82
CA ALA A 86 6.21 5.13 2.40
C ALA A 86 7.64 4.69 2.02
N GLU A 87 8.64 4.98 2.85
CA GLU A 87 10.01 4.54 2.57
C GLU A 87 10.17 3.02 2.64
N ASP A 88 9.46 2.37 3.57
CA ASP A 88 9.42 0.91 3.69
C ASP A 88 8.79 0.28 2.43
N ALA A 89 7.68 0.85 1.96
CA ALA A 89 7.03 0.41 0.73
C ALA A 89 7.95 0.53 -0.50
N ARG A 90 8.74 1.60 -0.62
CA ARG A 90 9.75 1.74 -1.69
C ARG A 90 10.79 0.63 -1.65
N LYS A 91 11.34 0.33 -0.46
CA LYS A 91 12.32 -0.76 -0.26
C LYS A 91 11.72 -2.12 -0.61
N ILE A 92 10.46 -2.36 -0.25
CA ILE A 92 9.75 -3.60 -0.62
C ILE A 92 9.61 -3.67 -2.15
N ALA A 93 9.28 -2.57 -2.81
CA ALA A 93 9.22 -2.50 -4.25
C ALA A 93 10.57 -2.90 -4.90
N GLU A 94 11.66 -2.28 -4.47
CA GLU A 94 13.00 -2.60 -4.97
C GLU A 94 13.36 -4.07 -4.75
N ARG A 95 13.10 -4.60 -3.53
CA ARG A 95 13.29 -6.01 -3.19
C ARG A 95 12.55 -6.94 -4.17
N ILE A 96 11.24 -6.75 -4.34
CA ILE A 96 10.43 -7.60 -5.23
C ILE A 96 10.95 -7.52 -6.68
N GLY A 97 11.35 -6.34 -7.14
CA GLY A 97 11.90 -6.15 -8.49
C GLY A 97 13.21 -6.91 -8.70
N LEU A 98 14.13 -6.84 -7.73
CA LEU A 98 15.40 -7.56 -7.77
C LEU A 98 15.21 -9.08 -7.72
N GLU A 99 14.39 -9.58 -6.78
CA GLU A 99 14.16 -11.02 -6.60
C GLU A 99 13.49 -11.67 -7.81
N ASN A 100 12.67 -10.91 -8.55
CA ASN A 100 11.92 -11.42 -9.71
C ASN A 100 12.48 -10.96 -11.07
N PHE A 101 13.67 -10.34 -11.09
CA PHE A 101 14.32 -9.82 -12.30
C PHE A 101 13.45 -8.85 -13.11
N ILE A 102 12.60 -8.08 -12.44
CA ILE A 102 11.72 -7.08 -13.05
C ILE A 102 12.47 -5.75 -13.09
N TYR A 103 12.87 -5.33 -14.30
CA TYR A 103 13.53 -4.05 -14.51
C TYR A 103 12.53 -2.89 -14.40
N ARG A 104 12.81 -1.92 -13.51
CA ARG A 104 11.93 -0.77 -13.24
C ARG A 104 12.44 0.58 -13.73
N GLY A 105 13.59 0.62 -14.41
CA GLY A 105 14.30 1.88 -14.66
C GLY A 105 14.84 2.52 -13.36
N ARG A 106 15.81 3.42 -13.46
CA ARG A 106 16.27 4.19 -12.28
C ARG A 106 15.14 5.11 -11.82
N GLN A 107 14.54 4.80 -10.67
CA GLN A 107 13.65 5.73 -9.98
C GLN A 107 14.55 6.77 -9.31
N THR A 108 14.59 7.98 -9.85
CA THR A 108 15.25 9.10 -9.17
C THR A 108 14.52 9.34 -7.86
N PRO A 109 15.20 9.32 -6.70
CA PRO A 109 14.56 9.64 -5.43
C PRO A 109 13.93 11.02 -5.58
N VAL A 110 12.61 11.09 -5.40
CA VAL A 110 11.88 12.36 -5.38
C VAL A 110 12.49 13.17 -4.25
N GLU A 111 13.27 14.19 -4.62
CA GLU A 111 13.95 15.10 -3.71
C GLU A 111 12.89 15.64 -2.75
N LYS A 112 13.08 15.39 -1.45
CA LYS A 112 12.24 15.99 -0.40
C LYS A 112 12.50 17.49 -0.47
N THR A 113 11.68 18.23 -1.20
CA THR A 113 11.71 19.70 -1.18
C THR A 113 11.22 20.15 0.19
N SER A 114 12.17 20.25 1.12
CA SER A 114 12.02 21.04 2.34
C SER A 114 11.58 22.45 1.92
N PRO A 115 10.48 23.00 2.44
CA PRO A 115 10.13 24.39 2.17
C PRO A 115 11.24 25.25 2.75
N LYS A 116 11.94 25.99 1.87
CA LYS A 116 12.90 27.02 2.29
C LYS A 116 12.11 28.06 3.10
N LYS A 117 12.54 28.25 4.34
CA LYS A 117 12.10 29.32 5.24
C LYS A 117 12.72 30.65 4.82
#